data_AF-A0A5B7KHJ7-F1
#
_entry.id   AF-A0A5B7KHJ7-F1
#
_cell.length_a   1.000
_cell.length_b   1.000
_cell.length_c   1.000
_cell.angle_alpha   90.00
_cell.angle_beta   90.00
_cell.angle_gamma   90.00
#
_symmetry.space_group_name_H-M   'P 1'
#
loop_
_entity.id
_entity.type
_entity.pdbx_description
1 polymer ?
#
loop_
_entity_poly.entity_id
_entity_poly.type
_entity_poly.pdbx_seq_one_letter_code
_entity_poly.pdbx_strand_id
1 'polypeptide(L)'
;MPPKCPATSPAMSHRIAKKTRKSLTLEVKLDNIHRHERGEKTNTLSLLATMALTPSTVFTIFKSADSVKKADETVSSLKAKRTARSRDCNE
;
A
#
# COMPACT_ATOMS: atom_id res chain seq x y z
N MET A 1 2.27 -23.37 -59.62
CA MET A 1 2.93 -23.38 -58.30
C MET A 1 2.04 -22.63 -57.31
N PRO A 2 1.75 -23.18 -56.12
CA PRO A 2 0.88 -22.51 -55.15
C PRO A 2 1.68 -21.51 -54.28
N PRO A 3 1.09 -20.40 -53.82
CA PRO A 3 1.79 -19.45 -52.97
C PRO A 3 2.00 -20.05 -51.57
N LYS A 4 3.20 -19.83 -51.04
CA LYS A 4 3.65 -20.30 -49.73
C LYS A 4 3.01 -19.44 -48.65
N CYS A 5 1.95 -19.94 -48.01
CA CYS A 5 1.31 -19.26 -46.88
C CYS A 5 2.28 -19.22 -45.69
N PRO A 6 2.50 -18.06 -45.03
CA PRO A 6 3.22 -18.03 -43.77
C PRO A 6 2.30 -18.63 -42.70
N ALA A 7 2.79 -19.65 -41.99
CA ALA A 7 2.13 -20.22 -40.83
C ALA A 7 2.20 -19.23 -39.65
N THR A 8 1.45 -18.14 -39.73
CA THR A 8 1.18 -17.28 -38.58
C THR A 8 0.10 -17.98 -37.76
N SER A 9 0.51 -18.98 -36.98
CA SER A 9 -0.30 -19.34 -35.81
C SER A 9 -0.36 -18.09 -34.93
N PRO A 10 -1.54 -17.55 -34.60
CA PRO A 10 -1.62 -16.57 -33.54
C PRO A 10 -1.22 -17.35 -32.29
N ALA A 11 -0.02 -17.09 -31.76
CA ALA A 11 0.28 -17.45 -30.40
C ALA A 11 -0.81 -16.79 -29.56
N MET A 12 -1.79 -17.59 -29.14
CA MET A 12 -2.92 -17.18 -28.32
C MET A 12 -2.34 -16.59 -27.04
N SER A 13 -2.08 -15.29 -27.11
CA SER A 13 -1.52 -14.52 -26.04
C SER A 13 -2.66 -14.34 -25.07
N HIS A 14 -2.77 -15.23 -24.08
CA HIS A 14 -3.59 -15.00 -22.91
C HIS A 14 -3.12 -13.69 -22.29
N ARG A 15 -3.80 -12.59 -22.66
CA ARG A 15 -3.53 -11.25 -22.16
C ARG A 15 -3.91 -11.25 -20.69
N ILE A 16 -2.96 -11.55 -19.81
CA ILE A 16 -3.16 -11.49 -18.37
C ILE A 16 -3.56 -10.04 -18.05
N ALA A 17 -4.84 -9.83 -17.75
CA ALA A 17 -5.34 -8.52 -17.35
C ALA A 17 -4.57 -8.10 -16.10
N LYS A 18 -3.87 -6.95 -16.16
CA LYS A 18 -3.18 -6.38 -15.00
C LYS A 18 -4.23 -6.12 -13.91
N LYS A 19 -4.05 -6.73 -12.74
CA LYS A 19 -4.92 -6.46 -11.58
C LYS A 19 -4.68 -5.05 -11.07
N THR A 20 -5.76 -4.30 -10.83
CA THR A 20 -5.69 -2.97 -10.21
C THR A 20 -5.22 -3.10 -8.76
N ARG A 21 -4.18 -2.35 -8.38
CA ARG A 21 -3.67 -2.34 -7.01
C ARG A 21 -4.57 -1.44 -6.14
N LYS A 22 -5.01 -1.96 -4.99
CA LYS A 22 -5.67 -1.15 -3.97
C LYS A 22 -4.63 -0.33 -3.18
N SER A 23 -4.87 0.96 -3.00
CA SER A 23 -4.06 1.81 -2.13
C SER A 23 -4.48 1.60 -0.67
N LEU A 24 -3.52 1.62 0.24
CA LEU A 24 -3.74 1.54 1.67
C LEU A 24 -3.39 2.89 2.31
N THR A 25 -4.22 3.38 3.22
CA THR A 25 -3.98 4.63 3.96
C THR A 25 -2.79 4.49 4.91
N LEU A 26 -2.19 5.62 5.28
CA LEU A 26 -1.04 5.65 6.19
C LEU A 26 -1.41 5.07 7.57
N GLU A 27 -2.57 5.46 8.09
CA GLU A 27 -3.10 5.00 9.39
C GLU A 27 -3.21 3.46 9.46
N VAL A 28 -3.74 2.82 8.41
CA VAL A 28 -3.89 1.36 8.39
C VAL A 28 -2.53 0.66 8.34
N LYS A 29 -1.52 1.25 7.69
CA LYS A 29 -0.15 0.73 7.71
C LYS A 29 0.48 0.86 9.11
N LEU A 30 0.26 1.99 9.78
CA LEU A 30 0.79 2.24 11.12
C LEU A 30 0.15 1.34 12.17
N ASP A 31 -1.18 1.19 12.14
CA ASP A 31 -1.91 0.28 13.03
C ASP A 31 -1.38 -1.16 12.93
N ASN A 32 -1.11 -1.63 11.71
CA ASN A 32 -0.52 -2.94 11.48
C ASN A 32 0.88 -3.08 12.10
N ILE A 33 1.74 -2.07 11.96
CA ILE A 33 3.09 -2.04 12.54
C ILE A 33 3.01 -2.03 14.07
N HIS A 34 2.21 -1.14 14.65
CA HIS A 34 2.11 -1.01 16.12
C HIS A 34 1.57 -2.26 16.80
N ARG A 35 0.57 -2.92 16.19
CA ARG A 35 0.05 -4.18 16.71
C ARG A 35 1.05 -5.32 16.58
N HIS A 36 1.80 -5.37 15.48
CA HIS A 36 2.87 -6.35 15.31
C HIS A 36 3.96 -6.20 16.37
N GLU A 37 4.39 -4.96 16.65
CA GLU A 37 5.34 -4.66 17.72
C GLU A 37 4.81 -5.03 19.11
N ARG A 38 3.49 -4.97 19.31
CA ARG A 38 2.81 -5.41 20.53
C ARG A 38 2.70 -6.94 20.65
N GLY A 39 3.20 -7.69 19.67
CA GLY A 39 3.19 -9.16 19.66
C GLY A 39 1.91 -9.78 19.12
N GLU A 40 1.05 -9.00 18.44
CA GLU A 40 -0.12 -9.57 17.77
C GLU A 40 0.31 -10.41 16.55
N LYS A 41 -0.31 -11.59 16.41
CA LYS A 41 0.00 -12.51 15.32
C LYS A 41 -0.45 -11.94 13.98
N THR A 42 0.32 -12.16 12.93
CA THR A 42 0.01 -11.68 11.57
C THR A 42 -1.36 -12.13 11.05
N ASN A 43 -1.85 -13.28 11.51
CA ASN A 43 -3.18 -13.79 11.20
C ASN A 43 -4.30 -12.95 11.82
N THR A 44 -4.10 -12.39 13.02
CA THR A 44 -5.09 -11.49 13.65
C THR A 44 -5.04 -10.10 13.01
N LEU A 45 -3.87 -9.63 12.59
CA LEU A 45 -3.71 -8.38 11.85
C LEU A 45 -4.41 -8.39 10.48
N SER A 46 -4.35 -9.54 9.79
CA SER A 46 -5.04 -9.76 8.51
C SER A 46 -6.58 -9.81 8.67
N LEU A 47 -7.05 -10.31 9.81
CA LEU A 47 -8.47 -10.51 10.12
C LEU A 47 -9.15 -9.26 10.69
N LEU A 48 -8.43 -8.44 11.45
CA LEU A 48 -9.01 -7.33 12.23
C LEU A 48 -9.21 -6.05 11.39
N ALA A 49 -8.36 -5.82 10.40
CA ALA A 49 -8.68 -4.87 9.34
C ALA A 49 -9.66 -5.58 8.40
N THR A 50 -10.91 -5.13 8.40
CA THR A 50 -12.08 -5.54 7.60
C THR A 50 -11.89 -5.58 6.07
N MET A 51 -10.66 -5.70 5.56
CA MET A 51 -10.25 -5.58 4.15
C MET A 51 -9.64 -6.85 3.52
N ALA A 52 -9.54 -7.99 4.22
CA ALA A 52 -8.96 -9.23 3.69
C ALA A 52 -7.58 -8.99 3.01
N LEU A 53 -6.63 -8.44 3.77
CA LEU A 53 -5.28 -8.19 3.28
C LEU A 53 -4.54 -9.53 3.09
N THR A 54 -3.87 -9.69 1.95
CA THR A 54 -3.05 -10.88 1.72
C THR A 54 -1.82 -10.88 2.62
N PRO A 55 -1.30 -12.06 3.04
CA PRO A 55 -0.07 -12.16 3.82
C PRO A 55 1.12 -11.43 3.16
N SER A 56 1.18 -11.46 1.82
CA SER A 56 2.19 -10.73 1.05
C SER A 56 2.13 -9.21 1.24
N THR A 57 0.92 -8.65 1.35
CA THR A 57 0.73 -7.21 1.59
C THR A 57 1.23 -6.85 2.98
N VAL A 58 0.85 -7.63 3.99
CA VAL A 58 1.31 -7.46 5.38
C VAL A 58 2.84 -7.54 5.46
N PHE A 59 3.46 -8.52 4.80
CA PHE A 59 4.92 -8.62 4.75
C PHE A 59 5.59 -7.39 4.12
N THR A 60 5.02 -6.85 3.02
CA THR A 60 5.58 -5.64 2.40
C THR A 60 5.46 -4.40 3.28
N ILE A 61 4.41 -4.31 4.09
CA ILE A 61 4.25 -3.21 5.07
C ILE A 61 5.36 -3.31 6.12
N PHE A 62 5.60 -4.49 6.69
CA PHE A 62 6.68 -4.67 7.65
C PHE A 62 8.06 -4.38 7.06
N LYS A 63 8.32 -4.82 5.82
CA LYS A 63 9.58 -4.54 5.14
C LYS A 63 9.83 -3.04 4.89
N SER A 64 8.77 -2.24 4.88
CA SER A 64 8.83 -0.79 4.67
C SER A 64 8.47 0.02 5.92
N ALA A 65 8.48 -0.60 7.10
CA ALA A 65 8.00 0.02 8.35
C ALA A 65 8.69 1.34 8.66
N ASP A 66 10.01 1.43 8.48
CA ASP A 66 10.76 2.65 8.77
C ASP A 66 10.34 3.81 7.87
N SER A 67 10.13 3.54 6.58
CA SER A 67 9.65 4.56 5.63
C SER A 67 8.23 5.04 5.97
N VAL A 68 7.37 4.14 6.45
CA VAL A 68 6.01 4.47 6.89
C VAL A 68 6.04 5.34 8.15
N LYS A 69 6.88 5.00 9.14
CA LYS A 69 7.07 5.83 10.36
C LYS A 69 7.62 7.21 10.03
N LYS A 70 8.58 7.30 9.11
CA LYS A 70 9.10 8.60 8.63
C LYS A 70 8.05 9.43 7.92
N ALA A 71 7.17 8.81 7.14
CA ALA A 71 6.05 9.54 6.55
C ALA A 71 5.12 10.13 7.63
N ASP A 72 4.84 9.40 8.70
CA ASP A 72 4.02 9.89 9.82
C ASP A 72 4.64 11.12 10.51
N GLU A 73 5.94 11.07 10.80
CA GLU A 73 6.68 12.21 11.36
C GLU A 73 6.54 13.46 10.48
N THR A 74 6.65 13.31 9.15
CA THR A 74 6.50 14.44 8.21
C THR A 74 5.09 14.99 8.17
N VAL A 75 4.07 14.13 8.22
CA VAL A 75 2.66 14.55 8.25
C VAL A 75 2.36 15.27 9.57
N SER A 76 2.85 14.75 10.69
CA SER A 76 2.72 15.35 12.02
C SER A 76 3.37 16.74 12.08
N SER A 77 4.60 16.87 11.58
CA SER A 77 5.31 18.16 11.48
C SER A 77 4.54 19.17 10.62
N LEU A 78 4.03 18.73 9.46
CA LEU A 78 3.27 19.59 8.56
C LEU A 78 1.95 20.06 9.20
N LYS A 79 1.26 19.19 9.93
CA LYS A 79 0.06 19.53 10.69
C LYS A 79 0.39 20.57 11.76
N ALA A 80 1.43 20.36 12.56
CA ALA A 80 1.86 21.30 13.60
C ALA A 80 2.19 22.69 13.04
N LYS A 81 2.89 22.77 11.90
CA LYS A 81 3.20 24.04 11.21
C LYS A 81 1.97 24.78 10.72
N ARG A 82 0.95 24.07 10.22
CA ARG A 82 -0.32 24.72 9.81
C ARG A 82 -1.07 25.34 10.99
N THR A 83 -1.08 24.67 12.15
CA THR A 83 -1.78 25.16 13.35
C THR A 83 -1.07 26.35 14.02
N ALA A 84 0.24 26.52 13.81
CA ALA A 84 0.98 27.68 14.31
C ALA A 84 0.70 28.94 13.48
N ARG A 85 0.60 28.83 12.15
CA ARG A 85 0.38 29.98 11.25
C ARG A 85 -1.01 30.62 11.35
N SER A 86 -2.01 29.96 11.92
CA SER A 86 -3.37 30.51 12.02
C SER A 86 -3.62 31.34 13.27
N ARG A 87 -2.60 31.58 14.11
CA ARG A 87 -2.74 32.36 15.36
C ARG A 87 -2.32 33.83 15.25
N ASP A 88 -1.79 34.26 14.10
CA ASP A 88 -1.22 35.61 13.92
C ASP A 88 -2.18 36.62 13.26
N CYS A 89 -3.51 36.40 13.31
CA CYS A 89 -4.48 37.31 12.67
C CYS A 89 -5.66 37.70 13.58
N ASN A 90 -5.46 37.75 14.90
CA ASN A 90 -6.46 38.25 15.84
C ASN A 90 -5.79 39.24 16.80
N GLU A 91 -5.42 40.40 16.29
CA GLU A 91 -5.18 41.62 17.06
C GLU A 91 -5.88 42.79 16.37
#